data_AF-A0A522U9M2-F1
#
_entry.id   AF-A0A522U9M2-F1
#
_cell.length_a   1.000
_cell.length_b   1.000
_cell.length_c   1.000
_cell.angle_alpha   90.00
_cell.angle_beta   90.00
_cell.angle_gamma   90.00
#
_symmetry.space_group_name_H-M   'P 1'
#
loop_
_entity.id
_entity.type
_entity.pdbx_description
1 polymer ?
#
loop_
_entity_poly.entity_id
_entity_poly.type
_entity_poly.pdbx_seq_one_letter_code
_entity_poly.pdbx_strand_id
1 'polypeptide(L)'
;MRSTAVSLLRDLTNTPAPEAISQPAANLKAATQQFIDRVDASIRTVQQPGSDYVNAADNLDLHALNLAAGGVVCWPANVIPAEAGESGAGYVCH
;
A
#
# COMPACT_ATOMS: atom_id res chain seq x y z
N MET A 1 0.85 -9.26 7.80
CA MET A 1 0.32 -7.89 7.66
C MET A 1 1.43 -6.88 7.41
N ARG A 2 2.37 -6.65 8.34
CA ARG A 2 3.50 -5.71 8.13
C ARG A 2 4.33 -6.00 6.87
N SER A 3 4.79 -7.25 6.69
CA SER A 3 5.61 -7.66 5.54
C SER A 3 4.90 -7.40 4.22
N THR A 4 3.60 -7.72 4.14
CA THR A 4 2.74 -7.45 2.98
C THR A 4 2.66 -5.97 2.66
N ALA A 5 2.44 -5.11 3.68
CA ALA A 5 2.39 -3.66 3.48
C ALA A 5 3.74 -3.08 3.03
N VAL A 6 4.86 -3.60 3.55
CA VAL A 6 6.21 -3.21 3.10
C VAL A 6 6.44 -3.61 1.64
N SER A 7 5.99 -4.81 1.23
CA SER A 7 6.04 -5.22 -0.18
C SER A 7 5.20 -4.28 -1.05
N LEU A 8 3.97 -3.98 -0.66
CA LEU A 8 3.13 -3.02 -1.37
C LEU A 8 3.82 -1.66 -1.50
N LEU A 9 4.36 -1.10 -0.41
CA LEU A 9 5.07 0.18 -0.45
C LEU A 9 6.27 0.16 -1.42
N ARG A 10 6.99 -0.95 -1.47
CA ARG A 10 8.07 -1.17 -2.44
C ARG A 10 7.53 -1.14 -3.86
N ASP A 11 6.46 -1.86 -4.14
CA ASP A 11 5.84 -1.93 -5.47
C ASP A 11 5.33 -0.54 -5.91
N LEU A 12 4.69 0.21 -5.01
CA LEU A 12 4.24 1.59 -5.23
C LEU A 12 5.39 2.57 -5.47
N THR A 13 6.58 2.28 -4.92
CA THR A 13 7.76 3.13 -5.09
C THR A 13 8.51 2.82 -6.38
N ASN A 14 8.53 1.54 -6.78
CA ASN A 14 9.24 1.07 -7.96
C ASN A 14 8.40 1.14 -9.24
N THR A 15 7.08 1.31 -9.12
CA THR A 15 6.19 1.48 -10.26
C THR A 15 5.86 2.95 -10.42
N PRO A 16 6.29 3.63 -11.50
CA PRO A 16 5.84 4.99 -11.77
C PRO A 16 4.33 5.04 -11.94
N ALA A 17 3.68 6.03 -11.34
CA ALA A 17 2.27 6.29 -11.54
C ALA A 17 2.07 7.08 -12.85
N PRO A 18 1.09 6.71 -13.71
CA PRO A 18 0.61 7.58 -14.78
C PRO A 18 0.19 8.94 -14.23
N GLU A 19 0.38 9.97 -15.03
CA GLU A 19 0.03 11.35 -14.65
C GLU A 19 -1.44 11.46 -14.19
N ALA A 20 -2.35 10.78 -14.90
CA ALA A 20 -3.78 10.73 -14.59
C ALA A 20 -4.12 10.18 -13.19
N ILE A 21 -3.25 9.34 -12.60
CA ILE A 21 -3.44 8.78 -11.26
C ILE A 21 -2.30 9.14 -10.30
N SER A 22 -1.48 10.14 -10.64
CA SER A 22 -0.32 10.54 -9.84
C SER A 22 -0.69 10.92 -8.40
N GLN A 23 -1.75 11.71 -8.22
CA GLN A 23 -2.23 12.11 -6.89
C GLN A 23 -2.88 10.93 -6.12
N PRO A 24 -3.80 10.14 -6.70
CA PRO A 24 -4.29 8.92 -6.06
C PRO A 24 -3.17 7.92 -5.68
N ALA A 25 -2.17 7.74 -6.53
CA ALA A 25 -1.01 6.89 -6.26
C ALA A 25 -0.18 7.40 -5.08
N ALA A 26 0.05 8.71 -5.00
CA ALA A 26 0.72 9.33 -3.86
C ALA A 26 -0.08 9.12 -2.55
N ASN A 27 -1.42 9.23 -2.61
CA ASN A 27 -2.29 8.97 -1.47
C ASN A 27 -2.21 7.51 -1.01
N LEU A 28 -2.21 6.54 -1.93
CA LEU A 28 -2.03 5.13 -1.61
C LEU A 28 -0.66 4.85 -0.98
N LYS A 29 0.41 5.46 -1.51
CA LYS A 29 1.75 5.36 -0.93
C LYS A 29 1.79 5.88 0.50
N ALA A 30 1.20 7.06 0.75
CA ALA A 30 1.12 7.65 2.08
C ALA A 30 0.29 6.78 3.05
N ALA A 31 -0.86 6.29 2.62
CA ALA A 31 -1.72 5.42 3.43
C ALA A 31 -1.03 4.09 3.78
N THR A 32 -0.27 3.52 2.84
CA THR A 32 0.53 2.30 3.07
C THR A 32 1.62 2.53 4.10
N GLN A 33 2.35 3.66 4.02
CA GLN A 33 3.36 4.02 5.02
C GLN A 33 2.74 4.20 6.40
N GLN A 34 1.64 4.95 6.50
CA GLN A 34 0.94 5.17 7.78
C GLN A 34 0.46 3.85 8.40
N PHE A 35 0.00 2.90 7.58
CA PHE A 35 -0.38 1.58 8.07
C PHE A 35 0.83 0.81 8.64
N ILE A 36 1.98 0.85 7.96
CA ILE A 36 3.23 0.24 8.48
C ILE A 36 3.61 0.87 9.82
N ASP A 37 3.56 2.20 9.93
CA ASP A 37 3.92 2.91 11.16
C ASP A 37 3.00 2.54 12.33
N ARG A 38 1.69 2.39 12.07
CA ARG A 38 0.71 1.91 13.06
C ARG A 38 0.97 0.47 13.49
N VAL A 39 1.30 -0.41 12.55
CA VAL A 39 1.68 -1.80 12.86
C VAL A 39 2.97 -1.84 13.71
N ASP A 40 3.96 -1.02 13.39
CA ASP A 40 5.21 -0.94 14.16
C ASP A 40 5.00 -0.35 15.56
N ALA A 41 4.11 0.63 15.70
CA ALA A 41 3.70 1.14 17.01
C ALA A 41 2.97 0.06 17.83
N SER A 42 2.02 -0.65 17.23
CA SER A 42 1.28 -1.74 17.87
C SER A 42 2.21 -2.87 18.36
N ILE A 43 3.13 -3.33 17.51
CA ILE A 43 4.13 -4.35 17.86
C ILE A 43 4.98 -3.89 19.07
N ARG A 44 5.46 -2.64 19.05
CA ARG A 44 6.23 -2.07 20.17
C ARG A 44 5.40 -2.05 21.46
N THR A 45 4.13 -1.65 21.38
CA THR A 45 3.23 -1.64 22.53
C THR A 45 3.04 -3.05 23.08
N VAL A 46 2.77 -4.06 22.25
CA VAL A 46 2.60 -5.46 22.72
C VAL A 46 3.87 -6.01 23.39
N GLN A 47 5.04 -5.55 22.99
CA GLN A 47 6.32 -5.97 23.56
C GLN A 47 6.62 -5.32 24.93
N GLN A 48 5.85 -4.31 25.36
CA GLN A 48 6.06 -3.67 26.66
C GLN A 48 5.47 -4.51 27.80
N PRO A 49 6.19 -4.69 28.92
CA PRO A 49 5.66 -5.38 30.09
C PRO A 49 4.48 -4.60 30.69
N GLY A 50 3.37 -5.30 30.98
CA GLY A 50 2.14 -4.70 31.51
C GLY A 50 1.28 -3.97 30.48
N SER A 51 1.57 -4.14 29.19
CA SER A 51 0.85 -3.49 28.11
C SER A 51 -0.55 -4.05 27.87
N ASP A 52 -1.47 -3.17 27.48
CA ASP A 52 -2.79 -3.54 26.96
C ASP A 52 -2.67 -3.98 25.49
N TYR A 53 -2.39 -5.26 25.31
CA TYR A 53 -2.23 -5.89 24.01
C TYR A 53 -3.53 -5.94 23.20
N VAL A 54 -4.70 -5.84 23.85
CA VAL A 54 -6.01 -5.82 23.18
C VAL A 54 -6.20 -4.49 22.47
N ASN A 55 -5.97 -3.38 23.19
CA ASN A 55 -6.03 -2.03 22.60
C ASN A 55 -4.97 -1.83 21.50
N ALA A 56 -3.77 -2.40 21.67
CA ALA A 56 -2.73 -2.33 20.66
C ALA A 56 -3.16 -2.98 19.32
N ALA A 57 -3.92 -4.08 19.37
CA ALA A 57 -4.38 -4.77 18.17
C ALA A 57 -5.56 -4.06 17.48
N ASP A 58 -6.48 -3.45 18.26
CA ASP A 58 -7.65 -2.73 17.73
C ASP A 58 -7.31 -1.46 16.94
N ASN A 59 -6.11 -0.89 17.12
CA ASN A 59 -5.66 0.30 16.39
C ASN A 59 -5.20 0.01 14.93
N LEU A 60 -5.30 -1.24 14.46
CA LEU A 60 -4.88 -1.64 13.12
C LEU A 60 -6.04 -1.59 12.11
N ASP A 61 -6.58 -0.40 11.90
CA ASP A 61 -7.61 -0.15 10.89
C ASP A 61 -7.04 -0.06 9.46
N LEU A 62 -7.75 -0.71 8.53
CA LEU A 62 -7.48 -0.75 7.10
C LEU A 62 -8.32 0.25 6.28
N HIS A 63 -9.30 0.92 6.89
CA HIS A 63 -10.24 1.78 6.16
C HIS A 63 -9.53 2.83 5.29
N ALA A 64 -8.58 3.56 5.85
CA ALA A 64 -7.81 4.58 5.12
C ALA A 64 -6.99 3.97 3.96
N LEU A 65 -6.43 2.77 4.15
CA LEU A 65 -5.69 2.06 3.11
C LEU A 65 -6.63 1.60 1.98
N ASN A 66 -7.79 1.05 2.32
CA ASN A 66 -8.80 0.60 1.36
C ASN A 66 -9.40 1.77 0.57
N LEU A 67 -9.67 2.89 1.23
CA LEU A 67 -10.15 4.10 0.59
C LEU A 67 -9.12 4.64 -0.43
N ALA A 68 -7.84 4.66 -0.05
CA ALA A 68 -6.77 5.09 -0.94
C ALA A 68 -6.56 4.10 -2.11
N ALA A 69 -6.70 2.79 -1.86
CA ALA A 69 -6.63 1.76 -2.89
C ALA A 69 -7.75 1.89 -3.91
N GLY A 70 -8.96 2.28 -3.50
CA GLY A 70 -10.07 2.57 -4.42
C GLY A 70 -9.82 3.76 -5.36
N GLY A 71 -8.86 4.63 -5.04
CA GLY A 71 -8.46 5.75 -5.88
C GLY A 71 -7.54 5.37 -7.06
N VAL A 72 -6.95 4.17 -7.02
CA VAL A 72 -6.08 3.67 -8.10
C VAL A 72 -6.70 2.43 -8.73
N VAL A 73 -7.18 2.58 -9.97
CA VAL A 73 -7.72 1.43 -10.71
C VAL A 73 -6.56 0.74 -11.42
N CYS A 74 -6.27 -0.49 -11.01
CA CYS A 74 -5.32 -1.40 -11.66
C CYS A 74 -3.87 -0.91 -11.70
N TRP A 75 -3.45 -0.23 -10.64
CA TRP A 75 -2.07 0.15 -10.39
C TRP A 75 -1.70 -0.13 -8.92
N PRO A 76 -0.49 -0.63 -8.62
CA PRO A 76 0.51 -1.10 -9.56
C PRO A 76 0.06 -2.42 -10.20
N ALA A 77 0.00 -2.48 -11.53
CA ALA A 77 -0.23 -3.73 -12.25
C ALA A 77 1.08 -4.53 -12.32
N ASN A 78 0.98 -5.85 -12.40
CA ASN A 78 2.05 -6.62 -13.02
C ASN A 78 2.18 -6.13 -14.46
N VAL A 79 3.22 -5.35 -14.76
CA VAL A 79 3.60 -5.09 -16.15
C VAL A 79 3.93 -6.46 -16.73
N ILE A 80 3.09 -7.00 -17.62
CA ILE A 80 3.47 -8.19 -18.38
C ILE A 80 4.67 -7.73 -19.23
N PRO A 81 5.88 -8.30 -19.04
CA PRO A 81 7.02 -7.93 -19.85
C PRO A 81 6.85 -8.64 -21.21
N ALA A 82 6.06 -8.05 -22.08
CA ALA A 82 5.97 -8.45 -23.48
C ALA A 82 5.93 -7.18 -24.32
N GLU A 83 7.04 -6.95 -25.01
CA GLU A 83 7.08 -6.19 -26.26
C GLU A 83 6.87 -4.67 -26.08
N ALA A 84 7.94 -3.99 -25.69
CA ALA A 84 8.13 -2.57 -25.92
C ALA A 84 8.22 -2.29 -27.43
N GLY A 85 7.10 -2.44 -28.11
CA GLY A 85 6.89 -2.14 -29.52
C GLY A 85 5.54 -1.46 -29.63
N GLU A 86 5.59 -0.13 -29.55
CA GLU A 86 4.55 0.78 -30.05
C GLU A 86 3.16 0.74 -29.37
N SER A 87 2.84 1.85 -28.70
CA SER A 87 1.48 2.39 -28.55
C SER A 87 0.47 1.54 -27.78
N GLY A 88 0.42 1.75 -26.46
CA GLY A 88 -0.73 1.39 -25.63
C GLY A 88 -0.40 0.44 -24.50
N ALA A 89 0.25 0.93 -23.45
CA ALA A 89 0.30 0.23 -22.17
C ALA A 89 -1.10 0.22 -21.55
N GLY A 90 -1.97 -0.67 -22.05
CA GLY A 90 -3.25 -0.97 -21.43
C GLY A 90 -3.01 -1.75 -20.15
N TYR A 91 -3.46 -1.20 -19.02
CA TYR A 91 -3.48 -1.90 -17.74
C TYR A 91 -4.52 -3.02 -17.82
N VAL A 92 -4.09 -4.28 -17.86
CA VAL A 92 -4.99 -5.43 -17.78
C VAL A 92 -5.20 -5.78 -16.31
N CYS A 93 -6.41 -5.53 -15.82
CA CYS A 93 -6.87 -6.03 -14.53
C CYS A 93 -7.35 -7.47 -14.74
N HIS A 94 -6.73 -8.44 -14.07
CA HIS A 94 -7.20 -9.83 -14.09
C HIS A 94 -8.11 -10.11 -12.90
#